data_AF-A0A877P947-F1
#
_entry.id   AF-A0A877P947-F1
#
_cell.length_a   1.000
_cell.length_b   1.000
_cell.length_c   1.000
_cell.angle_alpha   90.00
_cell.angle_beta   90.00
_cell.angle_gamma   90.00
#
_symmetry.space_group_name_H-M   'P 1'
#
loop_
_entity.id
_entity.type
_entity.pdbx_description
1 polymer ?
#
loop_
_entity_poly.entity_id
_entity_poly.type
_entity_poly.pdbx_seq_one_letter_code
_entity_poly.pdbx_strand_id
1 'polypeptide(L)' 'AAESSTGTWTTVWTDGLTSLDRYKGRCYHIEPVAGEENQYICYVAYPLDLFEEGSVTNMFTSIVGNVFGFK' A
#
# COMPACT_ATOMS: atom_id res chain seq x y z
N ALA A 1 -0.23 -0.29 -3.21
CA ALA A 1 -0.64 0.81 -2.32
C ALA A 1 -1.98 0.51 -1.66
N ALA A 2 -3.06 0.32 -2.42
CA ALA A 2 -4.38 -0.02 -1.87
C ALA A 2 -4.37 -1.33 -1.05
N GLU A 3 -4.01 -2.45 -1.68
CA GLU A 3 -4.00 -3.80 -1.06
C GLU A 3 -2.85 -4.05 -0.05
N SER A 4 -1.97 -3.05 0.11
CA SER A 4 -0.95 -3.02 1.17
C SER A 4 -1.29 -2.04 2.29
N SER A 5 -2.50 -1.48 2.30
CA SER A 5 -3.00 -0.58 3.35
C SER A 5 -4.46 -0.88 3.70
N THR A 6 -5.42 -0.30 3.00
CA THR A 6 -6.85 -0.35 3.39
C THR A 6 -7.81 -0.71 2.26
N GLY A 7 -7.33 -0.86 1.02
CA GLY A 7 -8.19 -1.04 -0.14
C GLY A 7 -8.45 -2.51 -0.50
N THR A 8 -9.58 -2.75 -1.17
CA THR A 8 -9.94 -4.02 -1.80
C THR A 8 -10.46 -3.79 -3.22
N TRP A 9 -10.83 -4.85 -3.94
CA TRP A 9 -11.18 -4.83 -5.37
C TRP A 9 -12.53 -4.17 -5.71
N THR A 10 -13.36 -3.87 -4.72
CA THR A 10 -14.65 -3.19 -4.89
C THR A 10 -14.85 -2.15 -3.80
N THR A 11 -15.66 -1.12 -4.07
CA THR A 11 -15.98 -0.09 -3.09
C THR A 11 -16.78 -0.68 -1.93
N VAL A 12 -16.40 -0.31 -0.71
CA VAL A 12 -17.10 -0.73 0.51
C VAL A 12 -17.62 0.50 1.25
N TRP A 13 -18.88 0.46 1.67
CA TRP A 13 -19.53 1.60 2.35
C TRP A 13 -18.88 1.92 3.70
N THR A 14 -18.23 0.94 4.33
CA THR A 14 -17.51 1.06 5.61
C THR A 14 -16.35 2.03 5.54
N ASP A 15 -15.84 2.35 4.35
CA ASP A 15 -14.86 3.42 4.15
C ASP A 15 -15.36 4.75 4.72
N GLY A 16 -16.68 5.01 4.66
CA GLY A 16 -17.30 6.22 5.20
C GLY A 16 -17.34 6.29 6.74
N LEU A 17 -16.98 5.21 7.44
CA LEU A 17 -16.88 5.18 8.91
C LEU A 17 -15.51 5.65 9.42
N THR A 18 -14.53 5.81 8.53
CA THR A 18 -13.17 6.20 8.89
C THR A 18 -12.64 7.29 7.96
N SER A 19 -11.52 7.91 8.29
CA SER A 19 -10.86 8.86 7.40
C SER A 19 -9.89 8.14 6.47
N LEU A 20 -10.33 7.79 5.26
CA LEU A 20 -9.44 7.21 4.24
C LEU A 20 -8.23 8.12 3.96
N ASP A 21 -8.39 9.43 4.02
CA ASP A 21 -7.26 10.34 3.80
C ASP A 21 -6.16 10.16 4.84
N ARG A 22 -6.51 9.79 6.07
CA ARG A 22 -5.52 9.49 7.11
C ARG A 22 -4.86 8.14 6.90
N TYR A 23 -5.60 7.10 6.54
CA TYR A 23 -5.13 5.71 6.61
C TYR A 23 -4.70 5.10 5.26
N LYS A 24 -5.05 5.70 4.11
CA LYS A 24 -4.68 5.14 2.81
C LYS A 24 -3.18 5.24 2.56
N GLY A 25 -2.56 4.13 2.15
CA GLY A 25 -1.23 4.14 1.54
C GLY A 25 -1.27 4.81 0.17
N ARG A 26 -0.25 5.61 -0.15
CA ARG A 26 -0.25 6.46 -1.36
C ARG A 26 1.00 6.21 -2.20
N CYS A 27 0.82 5.80 -3.46
CA CYS A 27 1.89 5.91 -4.44
C CYS A 27 2.03 7.37 -4.85
N TYR A 28 3.19 7.99 -4.60
CA TYR A 28 3.40 9.42 -4.85
C TYR A 28 4.39 9.69 -5.99
N HIS A 29 5.19 8.69 -6.37
CA HIS A 29 6.14 8.81 -7.46
C HIS A 29 6.32 7.47 -8.17
N ILE A 30 6.44 7.51 -9.49
CA ILE A 30 6.70 6.36 -10.35
C ILE A 30 7.79 6.79 -11.34
N GLU A 31 8.86 6.02 -11.42
CA GLU A 31 9.94 6.24 -12.39
C GLU A 31 10.21 4.97 -13.20
N PRO A 32 10.53 5.08 -14.49
CA PRO A 32 10.93 3.94 -15.30
C PRO A 32 12.33 3.46 -14.90
N VAL A 33 12.56 2.15 -14.95
CA VAL A 33 13.90 1.59 -14.75
C VAL A 33 14.74 1.83 -16.00
N ALA A 34 15.92 2.43 -15.84
CA ALA A 34 16.81 2.71 -16.96
C ALA A 34 17.25 1.42 -17.66
N GLY A 35 17.00 1.33 -18.97
CA GLY A 35 17.36 0.16 -19.80
C GLY A 35 16.30 -0.93 -19.87
N GLU A 36 15.16 -0.77 -19.18
CA GLU A 36 14.05 -1.73 -19.19
C GLU A 36 12.79 -1.09 -19.77
N GLU A 37 12.11 -1.77 -20.70
CA GLU A 37 10.94 -1.20 -21.39
C GLU A 37 9.64 -1.28 -20.56
N ASN A 38 9.55 -2.23 -19.62
CA ASN A 38 8.31 -2.54 -18.89
C ASN A 38 8.52 -2.66 -17.37
N GLN A 39 9.58 -2.06 -16.83
CA GLN A 39 9.85 -2.05 -15.39
C GLN A 39 9.79 -0.64 -14.81
N TYR A 40 9.27 -0.55 -13.59
CA TYR A 40 9.02 0.72 -12.91
C TYR A 40 9.38 0.61 -11.43
N ILE A 41 9.91 1.68 -10.87
CA ILE A 41 10.06 1.86 -9.42
C ILE A 41 8.91 2.74 -8.95
N CYS A 42 8.09 2.20 -8.06
CA CYS A 42 6.94 2.88 -7.49
C CYS A 42 7.21 3.19 -6.02
N TYR A 43 7.17 4.48 -5.65
CA TYR A 43 7.38 4.92 -4.29
C TYR A 43 6.04 5.08 -3.56
N VAL A 44 5.88 4.33 -2.47
CA VAL A 44 4.64 4.28 -1.68
C VAL A 44 4.89 4.80 -0.27
N ALA A 45 4.11 5.78 0.15
CA ALA A 45 4.09 6.29 1.52
C ALA A 45 2.97 5.63 2.34
N TYR A 46 3.29 5.24 3.58
CA TYR A 46 2.38 4.64 4.54
C TYR A 46 2.29 5.50 5.81
N PRO A 47 1.09 5.83 6.29
CA PRO A 47 0.91 6.44 7.62
C PRO A 47 1.48 5.56 8.73
N LEU A 48 2.14 6.17 9.73
CA LEU A 48 2.74 5.42 10.86
C LEU A 48 1.69 4.62 11.64
N ASP A 49 0.50 5.19 11.84
CA ASP A 49 -0.62 4.59 12.58
C ASP A 49 -1.13 3.26 11.98
N LEU A 50 -0.65 2.86 10.80
CA LEU A 50 -0.96 1.53 10.23
C LEU A 50 -0.16 0.40 10.89
N PHE A 51 0.93 0.74 11.60
CA PHE A 51 1.88 -0.24 12.09
C PHE A 51 1.84 -0.37 13.61
N GLU A 52 1.90 -1.61 14.08
CA GLU A 52 2.05 -1.94 15.48
C GLU A 52 3.49 -1.67 15.95
N GLU A 53 3.64 -0.97 17.07
CA GLU A 53 4.95 -0.61 17.61
C GLU A 53 5.78 -1.84 17.97
N GLY A 54 7.03 -1.89 17.49
CA GLY A 54 7.95 -3.00 17.77
C GLY A 54 7.66 -4.30 17.02
N SER A 55 6.68 -4.32 16.09
CA SER A 55 6.24 -5.52 15.39
C SER A 55 6.72 -5.56 13.94
N VAL A 56 7.88 -6.19 13.69
CA VAL A 56 8.38 -6.42 12.33
C VAL A 56 7.42 -7.31 11.53
N THR A 57 6.77 -8.26 12.20
CA THR A 57 5.76 -9.13 11.59
C THR A 57 4.60 -8.31 11.04
N ASN A 58 4.02 -7.40 11.83
CA ASN A 58 2.93 -6.54 11.36
C ASN A 58 3.36 -5.69 10.15
N MET A 59 4.56 -5.11 10.18
CA MET A 59 5.09 -4.33 9.08
C MET A 59 5.18 -5.14 7.77
N PHE A 60 5.73 -6.36 7.82
CA PHE A 60 5.83 -7.21 6.64
C PHE A 60 4.48 -7.73 6.16
N THR A 61 3.56 -8.08 7.06
CA THR A 61 2.22 -8.48 6.67
C THR A 61 1.51 -7.39 5.85
N SER A 62 1.66 -6.11 6.22
CA SER A 62 1.07 -5.00 5.47
C SER A 62 1.79 -4.73 4.14
N ILE A 63 3.13 -4.64 4.14
CA ILE A 63 3.88 -4.19 2.96
C ILE A 63 4.00 -5.29 1.88
N VAL A 64 4.24 -6.53 2.29
CA VAL A 64 4.57 -7.63 1.38
C VAL A 64 3.61 -8.82 1.47
N GLY A 65 2.51 -8.72 2.23
CA GLY A 65 1.61 -9.85 2.49
C GLY A 65 0.93 -10.43 1.25
N ASN A 66 0.24 -9.57 0.46
CA ASN A 66 -0.58 -10.03 -0.66
C ASN A 66 -0.13 -9.50 -2.03
N VAL A 67 0.54 -8.35 -2.06
CA VAL A 67 0.73 -7.55 -3.29
C VAL A 67 1.56 -8.22 -4.38
N PHE A 68 2.43 -9.18 -4.02
CA PHE A 68 3.26 -9.91 -4.99
C PHE A 68 2.52 -11.05 -5.70
N GLY A 69 1.32 -11.41 -5.22
CA GLY A 69 0.47 -12.45 -5.82
C GLY A 69 -0.65 -11.90 -6.72
N PHE A 70 -0.65 -10.60 -6.99
CA PHE A 70 -1.67 -9.97 -7.84
C PHE A 70 -1.62 -10.51 -9.27
N LYS A 71 -2.79 -10.87 -9.82
CA LYS A 71 -2.95 -11.36 -11.20
C LYS A 71 -3.06 -10.22 -12.20
#